data_AF-A0A438K1X0-F1
#
_entry.id   AF-A0A438K1X0-F1
#
_cell.length_a   1.000
_cell.length_b   1.000
_cell.length_c   1.000
_cell.angle_alpha   90.00
_cell.angle_beta   90.00
_cell.angle_gamma   90.00
#
_symmetry.space_group_name_H-M   'P 1'
#
loop_
_entity.id
_entity.type
_entity.pdbx_description
1 polymer ?
#
loop_
_entity_poly.entity_id
_entity_poly.type
_entity_poly.pdbx_seq_one_letter_code
_entity_poly.pdbx_strand_id
1 'polypeptide(L)' 'MLYFPGALLFDAEKIASRMIYEDRMRGSIDQVEAVIHFEDDTEELQQWDQQIVGLCQALNDVLDSMAKKGLSIPV' A
#
# COMPACT_ATOMS: atom_id res chain seq x y z
N MET A 1 2.52 9.50 6.52
CA MET A 1 3.20 10.42 7.45
C MET A 1 2.33 10.58 8.68
N LEU A 2 2.83 10.22 9.86
CA LEU A 2 2.09 10.37 11.13
C LEU A 2 2.75 11.49 11.93
N TYR A 3 1.98 12.50 12.37
CA TYR A 3 2.48 13.61 13.19
C TYR A 3 2.22 13.32 14.66
N PHE A 4 3.29 13.21 15.46
CA PHE A 4 3.19 12.93 16.90
C PHE A 4 3.62 14.16 17.72
N PRO A 5 2.81 14.64 18.68
CA PRO A 5 3.24 15.68 19.63
C PRO A 5 4.38 15.14 20.53
N GLY A 6 5.34 15.99 20.87
CA GLY A 6 6.72 15.61 21.25
C GLY A 6 6.94 14.57 22.36
N ALA A 7 5.97 14.29 23.24
CA ALA A 7 6.08 13.18 24.21
C ALA A 7 5.72 11.82 23.60
N LEU A 8 4.75 11.78 22.67
CA LEU A 8 4.38 10.56 21.93
C LEU A 8 5.43 10.20 20.86
N LEU A 9 6.19 11.20 20.38
CA LEU A 9 7.23 10.99 19.37
C LEU A 9 8.38 10.13 19.91
N PHE A 10 8.86 10.42 21.12
CA PHE A 10 9.98 9.67 21.72
C PHE A 10 9.62 8.21 21.99
N ASP A 11 8.41 7.97 22.50
CA ASP A 11 7.92 6.60 22.72
C ASP A 11 7.69 5.86 21.39
N ALA A 12 7.16 6.56 20.37
CA ALA A 12 6.99 5.98 19.03
C ALA A 12 8.33 5.65 18.36
N GLU A 13 9.33 6.54 18.44
CA GLU A 13 10.68 6.32 17.92
C GLU A 13 11.34 5.12 18.59
N LYS A 14 11.25 5.03 19.92
CA LYS A 14 11.83 3.91 20.69
C LYS A 14 11.18 2.57 20.37
N ILE A 15 9.87 2.55 20.12
CA ILE A 15 9.16 1.33 19.72
C ILE A 15 9.52 0.96 18.28
N ALA A 16 9.54 1.92 17.35
CA ALA A 16 9.94 1.71 15.96
C ALA A 16 11.38 1.22 15.84
N SER A 17 12.32 1.83 16.57
CA SER A 17 13.74 1.45 16.56
C SER A 17 13.93 0.02 17.04
N ARG A 18 13.16 -0.39 18.06
CA ARG A 18 13.17 -1.76 18.57
C ARG A 18 12.59 -2.73 17.55
N MET A 19 11.48 -2.39 16.88
CA MET A 19 10.89 -3.26 15.86
C MET A 19 11.78 -3.44 14.63
N ILE A 20 12.49 -2.39 14.22
CA ILE A 20 13.49 -2.46 13.14
C ILE A 20 14.69 -3.32 13.56
N TYR A 21 15.22 -3.10 14.77
CA TYR A 21 16.33 -3.90 15.31
C TYR A 21 15.98 -5.40 15.47
N GLU A 22 14.74 -5.70 15.85
CA GLU A 22 14.22 -7.06 15.98
C GLU A 22 13.81 -7.69 14.62
N ASP A 23 14.02 -7.01 13.49
CA ASP A 23 13.62 -7.44 12.13
C ASP A 23 12.11 -7.74 12.00
N ARG A 24 11.29 -7.08 12.83
CA ARG A 24 9.83 -7.21 12.83
C ARG A 24 9.14 -6.11 12.01
N MET A 25 9.92 -5.15 11.54
CA MET A 25 9.49 -3.99 10.76
C MET A 25 10.64 -3.58 9.86
N ARG A 26 10.43 -3.57 8.54
CA ARG A 26 11.42 -3.06 7.58
C ARG A 26 11.24 -1.56 7.39
N GLY A 27 12.35 -0.84 7.39
CA GLY A 27 12.32 0.62 7.33
C GLY A 27 13.47 1.30 8.04
N SER A 28 13.42 2.63 8.05
CA SER A 28 14.43 3.50 8.65
C SER A 28 13.79 4.70 9.36
N ILE A 29 14.53 5.29 10.30
CA ILE A 29 14.09 6.46 11.08
C ILE A 29 14.96 7.65 10.68
N ASP A 30 14.31 8.73 10.20
CA ASP A 30 14.93 10.04 10.04
C ASP A 30 14.65 10.87 11.30
N GLN A 31 15.68 11.02 12.13
CA GLN A 31 15.59 11.76 13.39
C GLN A 31 15.59 13.29 13.21
N VAL A 32 16.08 13.80 12.07
CA VAL A 32 16.11 15.25 11.78
C VAL A 32 14.74 15.72 11.35
N GLU A 33 14.08 14.97 10.46
CA GLU A 33 12.74 15.27 9.98
C GLU A 33 11.63 14.70 10.88
N ALA A 34 11.99 13.88 11.87
CA ALA A 34 11.06 13.14 12.73
C ALA A 34 10.07 12.27 11.92
N VAL A 35 10.60 11.55 10.92
CA VAL A 35 9.84 10.70 9.99
C VAL A 35 10.32 9.26 10.07
N ILE A 36 9.39 8.31 9.95
CA ILE A 36 9.70 6.88 9.79
C ILE A 36 9.36 6.48 8.36
N HIS A 37 10.35 5.95 7.65
CA HIS A 37 10.20 5.36 6.33
C HIS A 37 9.95 3.86 6.50
N PHE A 38 8.80 3.39 6.02
CA PHE A 38 8.54 1.95 5.94
C PHE A 38 9.00 1.46 4.58
N GLU A 39 9.78 0.40 4.56
CA GLU A 39 10.09 -0.31 3.33
C GLU A 39 8.91 -1.20 3.01
N ASP A 40 8.40 -1.08 1.78
CA ASP A 40 7.50 -2.07 1.20
C ASP A 40 8.33 -2.91 0.23
N ASP A 41 8.23 -4.23 0.35
CA ASP A 41 8.94 -5.16 -0.54
C ASP A 41 8.30 -5.21 -1.94
N THR A 42 7.25 -4.42 -2.18
CA THR A 42 6.58 -4.37 -3.47
C THR A 42 7.35 -3.61 -4.52
N GLU A 43 7.67 -4.30 -5.60
CA GLU A 43 8.19 -3.71 -6.83
C GLU A 43 7.09 -2.87 -7.51
N GLU A 44 7.30 -1.56 -7.64
CA GLU A 44 6.31 -0.60 -8.15
C GLU A 44 5.78 -0.97 -9.54
N LEU A 45 6.65 -1.46 -10.43
CA LEU A 45 6.28 -1.91 -11.77
C LEU A 45 5.37 -3.14 -11.71
N GLN A 46 5.66 -4.07 -10.81
CA GLN A 46 4.82 -5.26 -10.62
C GLN A 46 3.45 -4.89 -10.06
N GLN A 47 3.37 -3.92 -9.13
CA GLN A 47 2.08 -3.40 -8.67
C GLN A 47 1.29 -2.75 -9.79
N TRP A 48 1.95 -1.98 -10.67
CA TRP A 48 1.32 -1.35 -11.82
C TRP A 48 0.73 -2.39 -12.78
N ASP A 49 1.48 -3.45 -13.09
CA ASP A 49 1.00 -4.56 -13.92
C ASP A 49 -0.22 -5.24 -13.30
N GLN A 50 -0.21 -5.48 -11.98
CA GLN A 50 -1.36 -6.05 -11.26
C GLN A 50 -2.60 -5.15 -11.32
N GLN A 51 -2.42 -3.82 -11.26
CA GLN A 51 -3.52 -2.87 -11.40
C GLN A 51 -4.12 -2.90 -12.81
N ILE A 52 -3.31 -3.01 -13.85
CA ILE A 52 -3.78 -3.17 -15.23
C ILE A 52 -4.62 -4.44 -15.37
N VAL A 53 -4.10 -5.57 -14.87
CA VAL A 53 -4.82 -6.85 -14.90
C VAL A 53 -6.14 -6.75 -14.14
N GLY A 54 -6.12 -6.16 -12.94
CA GLY A 54 -7.33 -5.96 -12.13
C GLY A 54 -8.38 -5.11 -12.83
N LEU A 55 -7.97 -4.04 -13.52
CA LEU A 55 -8.88 -3.21 -14.32
C LEU A 55 -9.52 -4.00 -15.47
N CYS A 56 -8.71 -4.75 -16.22
CA CYS A 56 -9.21 -5.59 -17.31
C CYS A 56 -10.20 -6.64 -16.80
N GLN A 57 -9.92 -7.26 -15.65
CA GLN A 57 -10.81 -8.23 -15.03
C GLN A 57 -12.13 -7.58 -14.61
N ALA A 58 -12.08 -6.43 -13.95
CA ALA A 58 -13.29 -5.70 -13.55
C ALA A 58 -14.15 -5.29 -14.76
N LEU A 59 -13.53 -4.89 -15.86
CA LEU A 59 -14.23 -4.60 -17.11
C LEU A 59 -14.94 -5.85 -17.65
N ASN A 60 -14.26 -6.99 -17.69
CA ASN A 60 -14.85 -8.26 -18.13
C ASN A 60 -16.03 -8.67 -17.24
N ASP A 61 -15.92 -8.54 -15.93
CA ASP A 61 -17.00 -8.86 -14.99
C ASP A 61 -18.25 -7.99 -15.22
N VAL A 62 -18.05 -6.72 -15.59
CA VAL A 62 -19.15 -5.81 -15.97
C VAL A 62 -19.79 -6.25 -17.27
N LEU A 63 -19.00 -6.57 -18.31
CA LEU A 63 -19.50 -7.05 -19.59
C LEU A 63 -20.31 -8.34 -19.43
N ASP A 64 -19.80 -9.31 -18.66
CA ASP A 64 -20.51 -10.54 -18.34
C ASP A 64 -21.82 -10.29 -17.58
N SER A 65 -21.80 -9.34 -16.64
CA SER A 65 -23.00 -8.95 -15.88
C SER A 65 -24.06 -8.29 -16.77
N MET A 66 -23.65 -7.50 -17.75
CA MET A 66 -24.54 -6.88 -18.73
C MET A 66 -25.13 -7.92 -19.70
N ALA A 67 -24.30 -8.85 -20.20
CA ALA A 67 -24.73 -9.95 -21.06
C ALA A 67 -25.74 -10.85 -20.34
N LYS A 68 -25.50 -11.22 -19.08
CA LYS A 68 -26.46 -11.98 -18.24
C LYS A 68 -27.81 -11.28 -18.07
N LYS A 69 -27.83 -9.95 -18.11
CA LYS A 69 -29.05 -9.14 -18.03
C LYS A 69 -29.76 -8.97 -19.39
N GLY A 70 -29.26 -9.59 -20.45
CA GLY A 70 -29.87 -9.56 -21.79
C GLY A 70 -29.61 -8.26 -22.56
N LEU A 71 -28.63 -7.44 -22.13
CA LEU A 71 -28.20 -6.27 -22.88
C LEU A 71 -27.32 -6.72 -24.04
N SER A 72 -27.68 -6.38 -25.29
CA SER A 72 -26.78 -6.64 -26.42
C SER A 72 -25.61 -5.66 -26.35
N ILE A 73 -24.42 -6.18 -26.07
CA ILE A 73 -23.20 -5.39 -26.13
C ILE A 73 -22.58 -5.63 -27.51
N PRO A 74 -22.50 -4.62 -28.39
CA PRO A 74 -21.72 -4.74 -29.60
C PRO A 74 -20.24 -4.81 -29.17
N VAL A 75 -19.60 -5.94 -29.48
CA VAL A 75 -18.17 -6.15 -29.31
C VAL A 75 -17.46 -5.79 -30.62
#